data_AF-A0A1H9EJV4-F1
#
_entry.id   AF-A0A1H9EJV4-F1
#
_cell.length_a   1.000
_cell.length_b   1.000
_cell.length_c   1.000
_cell.angle_alpha   90.00
_cell.angle_beta   90.00
_cell.angle_gamma   90.00
#
_symmetry.space_group_name_H-M   'P 1'
#
loop_
_entity.id
_entity.type
_entity.pdbx_description
1 polymer ?
#
loop_
_entity_poly.entity_id
_entity_poly.type
_entity_poly.pdbx_seq_one_letter_code
_entity_poly.pdbx_strand_id
1 'polypeptide(L)' 'MTEPVTYFWIAVAVIILLVDLWAIVSVFRSDKADVTKALWALLLLALPVVGLAIWGVMGPRGIKRGTGPSSPEHSKG' A
#
# COMPACT_ATOMS: atom_id res chain seq x y z
N MET A 1 14.07 33.91 -7.95
CA MET A 1 15.06 32.85 -7.59
C MET A 1 14.37 31.63 -6.94
N THR A 2 13.08 31.39 -7.16
CA THR A 2 12.31 30.30 -6.52
C THR A 2 11.93 29.17 -7.46
N GLU A 3 12.16 29.32 -8.78
CA GLU A 3 11.79 28.34 -9.81
C GLU A 3 12.28 26.90 -9.49
N PRO A 4 13.55 26.67 -9.11
CA PRO A 4 14.03 25.30 -8.85
C PRO A 4 13.37 24.68 -7.61
N VAL A 5 13.11 25.50 -6.60
CA VAL A 5 12.47 25.07 -5.35
C VAL A 5 11.02 24.67 -5.61
N THR A 6 10.31 25.44 -6.44
CA THR A 6 8.93 25.12 -6.85
C THR A 6 8.88 23.78 -7.59
N TYR A 7 9.75 23.56 -8.58
CA TYR A 7 9.78 22.29 -9.31
C TYR A 7 10.12 21.09 -8.41
N PHE A 8 11.02 21.28 -7.44
CA PHE A 8 11.33 20.26 -6.45
C PHE A 8 10.09 19.85 -5.64
N TRP A 9 9.35 20.83 -5.11
CA TRP A 9 8.13 20.54 -4.33
C TRP A 9 7.04 19.87 -5.18
N ILE A 10 6.90 20.25 -6.45
CA ILE A 10 5.99 19.59 -7.39
C ILE A 10 6.39 18.13 -7.59
N ALA A 11 7.68 17.86 -7.83
CA ALA A 11 8.18 16.50 -8.00
C ALA A 11 7.94 15.65 -6.74
N VAL A 12 8.20 16.20 -5.55
CA VAL A 12 7.92 15.51 -4.27
C VAL A 12 6.43 15.18 -4.12
N ALA A 13 5.54 16.13 -4.42
CA ALA A 13 4.10 15.89 -4.35
C ALA A 13 3.64 14.79 -5.32
N VAL A 14 4.16 14.78 -6.55
CA VAL A 14 3.86 13.72 -7.53
C VAL A 14 4.36 12.36 -7.04
N ILE A 15 5.56 12.29 -6.49
CA ILE A 15 6.11 11.04 -5.94
C ILE A 15 5.22 10.52 -4.81
N ILE A 16 4.80 11.38 -3.88
CA ILE A 16 3.91 10.99 -2.78
C ILE A 16 2.61 10.40 -3.34
N LEU A 17 1.98 11.05 -4.31
CA LEU A 17 0.74 10.56 -4.92
C LEU A 17 0.93 9.21 -5.64
N LEU A 18 2.06 9.00 -6.32
CA LEU A 18 2.37 7.71 -6.94
C LEU A 18 2.51 6.59 -5.89
N VAL A 19 3.14 6.89 -4.76
CA VAL A 19 3.28 5.93 -3.65
C VAL A 19 1.93 5.69 -2.97
N ASP A 20 1.08 6.70 -2.82
CA ASP A 20 -0.29 6.54 -2.31
C ASP A 20 -1.11 5.60 -3.19
N LEU A 21 -1.10 5.80 -4.51
CA LEU A 21 -1.80 4.92 -5.44
C LEU A 21 -1.28 3.48 -5.33
N TRP A 22 0.03 3.30 -5.23
CA TRP A 22 0.62 1.98 -5.02
C TRP A 22 0.18 1.35 -3.68
N ALA A 23 0.15 2.12 -2.60
CA ALA A 23 -0.31 1.67 -1.29
C ALA A 23 -1.79 1.27 -1.34
N ILE A 24 -2.64 2.06 -1.98
CA ILE A 24 -4.06 1.74 -2.21
C ILE A 24 -4.18 0.41 -2.97
N VAL A 25 -3.50 0.24 -4.10
CA VAL A 25 -3.53 -1.03 -4.84
C VAL A 25 -3.05 -2.20 -3.96
N SER A 26 -2.03 -2.00 -3.14
CA SER A 26 -1.57 -3.00 -2.17
C SER A 26 -2.64 -3.37 -1.15
N VAL A 27 -3.38 -2.38 -0.61
CA VAL A 27 -4.50 -2.60 0.32
C VAL A 27 -5.60 -3.43 -0.34
N PHE A 28 -5.96 -3.10 -1.59
CA PHE A 28 -7.02 -3.79 -2.31
C PHE A 28 -6.67 -5.24 -2.67
N ARG A 29 -5.38 -5.55 -2.82
CA ARG A 29 -4.87 -6.93 -2.97
C ARG A 29 -4.88 -7.75 -1.68
N SER A 30 -5.17 -7.15 -0.52
CA SER A 30 -5.24 -7.89 0.74
C SER A 30 -6.56 -8.65 0.90
N ASP A 31 -6.55 -9.71 1.71
CA ASP A 31 -7.75 -10.49 2.06
C ASP A 31 -8.60 -9.83 3.17
N LYS A 32 -8.49 -8.50 3.34
CA LYS A 32 -9.30 -7.73 4.29
C LYS A 32 -10.68 -7.42 3.71
N ALA A 33 -11.65 -7.18 4.59
CA ALA A 33 -12.99 -6.75 4.22
C ALA A 33 -12.98 -5.41 3.46
N ASP A 34 -13.98 -5.21 2.58
CA ASP A 34 -14.04 -4.03 1.69
C ASP A 34 -14.10 -2.70 2.45
N VAL A 35 -14.80 -2.65 3.59
CA VAL A 35 -14.85 -1.47 4.46
C VAL A 35 -13.45 -1.10 4.98
N THR A 36 -12.64 -2.10 5.33
CA THR A 36 -11.25 -1.85 5.78
C THR A 36 -10.42 -1.28 4.63
N LYS A 37 -10.58 -1.81 3.42
CA LYS A 37 -9.88 -1.31 2.22
C LYS A 37 -10.28 0.15 1.92
N ALA A 38 -11.57 0.46 2.01
CA ALA A 38 -12.09 1.79 1.80
C ALA A 38 -11.57 2.80 2.84
N LEU A 39 -11.55 2.43 4.13
CA LEU A 39 -11.01 3.29 5.19
C LEU A 39 -9.51 3.59 4.99
N TRP A 40 -8.74 2.58 4.57
CA TRP A 40 -7.33 2.76 4.25
C TRP A 40 -7.11 3.67 3.05
N ALA A 41 -7.91 3.52 1.99
CA ALA A 41 -7.84 4.41 0.84
C ALA A 41 -8.21 5.84 1.20
N LEU A 42 -9.24 6.04 2.03
CA LEU A 42 -9.63 7.35 2.54
C LEU A 42 -8.50 7.98 3.37
N LEU A 43 -7.87 7.20 4.25
CA LEU A 43 -6.76 7.67 5.08
C LEU A 43 -5.56 8.14 4.24
N LEU A 44 -5.18 7.35 3.23
CA LEU A 44 -4.07 7.68 2.32
C LEU A 44 -4.36 8.96 1.53
N LEU A 45 -5.56 9.10 0.96
CA LEU A 45 -5.93 10.29 0.17
C LEU A 45 -6.14 11.55 1.03
N ALA A 46 -6.70 11.40 2.24
CA ALA A 46 -6.95 12.54 3.12
C ALA A 46 -5.66 13.07 3.77
N LEU A 47 -4.73 12.15 4.07
CA LEU A 47 -3.47 12.48 4.75
C LEU A 47 -2.32 11.76 4.02
N PRO A 48 -1.81 12.30 2.90
CA PRO A 48 -0.83 11.59 2.05
C PRO A 48 0.40 11.11 2.81
N VAL A 49 1.08 12.04 3.50
CA VAL A 49 2.34 11.75 4.19
C VAL A 49 2.11 10.89 5.44
N VAL A 50 1.13 11.27 6.27
CA VAL A 50 0.85 10.57 7.54
C VAL A 50 0.20 9.21 7.28
N GLY A 51 -0.73 9.14 6.34
CA GLY A 51 -1.38 7.92 5.88
C GLY A 51 -0.37 6.92 5.33
N LEU A 52 0.59 7.37 4.51
CA LEU A 52 1.71 6.51 4.06
C LEU A 52 2.59 6.03 5.21
N ALA A 53 2.89 6.89 6.18
CA ALA A 53 3.68 6.48 7.35
C ALA A 53 2.95 5.41 8.18
N ILE A 54 1.66 5.60 8.45
CA ILE A 54 0.82 4.63 9.16
C ILE A 54 0.73 3.33 8.34
N TRP A 55 0.46 3.43 7.04
CA TRP A 55 0.38 2.27 6.15
C TRP A 55 1.69 1.49 6.06
N GLY A 56 2.84 2.17 6.07
CA GLY A 56 4.15 1.51 6.06
C GLY A 56 4.32 0.53 7.22
N VAL A 57 3.79 0.88 8.40
CA VAL A 57 3.90 0.10 9.64
C VAL A 57 2.77 -0.92 9.77
N MET A 58 1.51 -0.52 9.59
CA MET A 58 0.33 -1.35 9.89
C MET A 58 -0.57 -1.62 8.67
N GLY A 59 -0.15 -1.20 7.49
CA GLY A 59 -0.88 -1.38 6.25
C GLY A 59 -1.14 -2.85 5.93
N PRO A 60 -2.37 -3.21 5.52
CA PRO A 60 -2.70 -4.59 5.20
C PRO A 60 -1.92 -5.03 3.97
N ARG A 61 -1.18 -6.13 4.10
CA ARG A 61 -0.42 -6.75 3.02
C ARG A 61 -1.13 -8.03 2.57
N GLY A 62 -1.19 -8.26 1.26
CA GLY A 62 -1.72 -9.50 0.68
C GLY A 62 -0.74 -10.64 0.91
N ILE A 63 -0.88 -11.34 2.04
CA ILE A 63 -0.20 -12.63 2.26
C ILE A 63 -1.29 -13.69 2.16
N LYS A 64 -1.30 -14.46 1.07
CA LYS A 64 -2.14 -15.65 0.93
C LYS A 64 -1.67 -16.73 1.91
N ARG A 65 -2.12 -16.68 3.17
CA ARG A 65 -1.90 -17.78 4.12
C ARG A 65 -2.63 -19.02 3.61
N GLY A 66 -1.91 -20.13 3.44
CA GLY A 66 -2.49 -21.42 3.05
C GLY A 66 -2.36 -21.82 1.57
N THR A 67 -1.61 -21.06 0.75
CA THR A 67 -1.34 -21.43 -0.67
C THR A 67 0.07 -21.97 -0.91
N GLY A 68 0.77 -22.39 0.15
CA GLY A 68 1.96 -23.22 -0.03
C GLY A 68 1.58 -24.50 -0.79
N PRO A 69 2.46 -25.06 -1.65
CA PRO A 69 2.17 -26.30 -2.36
C PRO A 69 2.00 -27.43 -1.35
N SER A 70 0.77 -27.64 -0.86
CA SER A 70 0.38 -28.80 -0.09
C SER A 70 0.18 -29.95 -1.08
N SER A 71 1.27 -30.45 -1.66
CA SER A 71 1.22 -31.67 -2.45
C SER A 71 1.30 -32.88 -1.50
N PRO A 72 0.30 -33.78 -1.51
CA PRO A 72 0.34 -35.04 -0.77
C PRO A 72 1.49 -35.96 -1.21
N GLU A 73 2.13 -35.71 -2.36
CA GLU A 73 3.22 -36.53 -2.90
C GLU A 73 4.55 -36.37 -2.14
N HIS A 74 4.72 -35.32 -1.35
CA HIS A 74 5.97 -35.07 -0.61
C HIS A 74 6.06 -35.80 0.74
N SER A 75 5.07 -36.65 1.06
CA SER A 75 4.97 -37.41 2.33
C SER A 75 5.15 -38.93 2.16
N LYS A 76 5.65 -39.40 1.01
CA LYS A 76 5.96 -40.83 0.81
C LYS A 76 7.44 -41.08 1.04
N GLY A 77 7.80 -41.19 2.32
CA GLY A 77 9.06 -41.75 2.82
C GLY A 77 8.75 -42.90 3.76
#